data_AF-A0A931WWP8-F1
#
_entry.id   AF-A0A931WWP8-F1
#
_cell.length_a   1.000
_cell.length_b   1.000
_cell.length_c   1.000
_cell.angle_alpha   90.00
_cell.angle_beta   90.00
_cell.angle_gamma   90.00
#
_symmetry.space_group_name_H-M   'P 1'
#
loop_
_entity.id
_entity.type
_entity.pdbx_description
1 polymer ?
#
loop_
_entity_poly.entity_id
_entity_poly.type
_entity_poly.pdbx_seq_one_letter_code
_entity_poly.pdbx_strand_id
1 'polypeptide(L)'
;MVHRAKDYIRAGDIYQANLSQRFPFSFQGSPLRLYGALRRTNPSPFCSVLKMGDQFIASSSPELLVAKKGRQLVTRPIAGTRPSGRTGSETRRLTRELLRNEKERAEHLMLVDLERNDLGRVSEWRSVRVKDFMRVEKYARVQHLVSEITGCLRPDRDAFDVIRAMFPGGTITGCPKLRSMEIIDELEPVRRGVYTGSLGYIGFDGDLELNIVIRTLVLKGTQGTLQVGAGIVADSDPGREYEETLAKGEALCEALIEASAL
;
A
#
# COMPACT_ATOMS: atom_id res chain seq x y z
N MET A 1 15.52 12.59 -5.84
CA MET A 1 14.77 12.34 -4.59
C MET A 1 15.44 11.26 -3.72
N VAL A 2 15.71 10.05 -4.25
CA VAL A 2 16.32 8.94 -3.48
C VAL A 2 17.59 9.33 -2.72
N HIS A 3 18.57 9.95 -3.39
CA HIS A 3 19.80 10.40 -2.72
C HIS A 3 19.52 11.29 -1.50
N ARG A 4 18.59 12.24 -1.62
CA ARG A 4 18.22 13.16 -0.52
C ARG A 4 17.55 12.41 0.63
N ALA A 5 16.66 11.45 0.34
CA ALA A 5 16.07 10.60 1.38
C ALA A 5 17.15 9.78 2.12
N LYS A 6 18.16 9.29 1.41
CA LYS A 6 19.30 8.62 2.03
C LYS A 6 20.12 9.54 2.93
N ASP A 7 20.23 10.82 2.60
CA ASP A 7 20.92 11.79 3.47
C ASP A 7 20.17 11.98 4.79
N TYR A 8 18.84 12.07 4.76
CA TYR A 8 18.01 12.07 5.97
C TYR A 8 18.17 10.78 6.79
N ILE A 9 18.24 9.62 6.12
CA ILE A 9 18.46 8.33 6.80
C ILE A 9 19.84 8.30 7.48
N ARG A 10 20.89 8.77 6.80
CA ARG A 10 22.25 8.85 7.37
C ARG A 10 22.35 9.81 8.55
N ALA A 11 21.59 10.89 8.52
CA ALA A 11 21.49 11.84 9.63
C ALA A 11 20.73 11.27 10.84
N GLY A 12 19.99 10.16 10.67
CA GLY A 12 19.19 9.54 11.72
C GLY A 12 17.78 10.12 11.86
N ASP A 13 17.32 10.94 10.91
CA ASP A 13 15.99 11.55 10.93
C ASP A 13 14.88 10.51 10.73
N ILE A 14 15.14 9.53 9.86
CA ILE A 14 14.22 8.46 9.47
C ILE A 14 14.98 7.14 9.23
N TYR A 15 14.29 6.02 9.39
CA TYR A 15 14.73 4.69 8.95
C TYR A 15 14.32 4.40 7.51
N GLN A 16 13.16 4.90 7.11
CA GLN A 16 12.59 4.70 5.77
C GLN A 16 11.72 5.89 5.36
N ALA A 17 11.71 6.19 4.06
CA ALA A 17 10.68 7.01 3.41
C ALA A 17 10.19 6.32 2.14
N ASN A 18 8.88 6.24 1.95
CA ASN A 18 8.29 5.75 0.71
C ASN A 18 8.12 6.96 -0.22
N LEU A 19 8.92 7.01 -1.29
CA LEU A 19 8.86 8.07 -2.29
C LEU A 19 8.14 7.59 -3.54
N SER A 20 7.42 8.50 -4.19
CA SER A 20 6.60 8.18 -5.35
C SER A 20 6.78 9.16 -6.51
N GLN A 21 6.35 8.70 -7.68
CA GLN A 21 6.30 9.50 -8.90
C GLN A 21 4.98 9.27 -9.63
N ARG A 22 4.48 10.32 -10.26
CA ARG A 22 3.18 10.36 -10.94
C ARG A 22 3.38 10.45 -12.44
N PHE A 23 2.71 9.57 -13.17
CA PHE A 23 2.67 9.60 -14.63
C PHE A 23 1.28 10.04 -15.09
N PRO A 24 1.17 11.16 -15.83
CA PRO A 24 -0.07 11.53 -16.48
C PRO A 24 -0.32 10.63 -17.69
N PHE A 25 -1.58 10.42 -18.03
CA PHE A 25 -1.98 9.75 -19.26
C PHE A 25 -3.28 10.35 -19.79
N SER A 26 -3.54 10.15 -21.08
CA SER A 26 -4.84 10.44 -21.68
C SER A 26 -5.57 9.13 -21.96
N PHE A 27 -6.88 9.11 -21.68
CA PHE A 27 -7.72 7.94 -21.90
C PHE A 27 -9.06 8.38 -22.48
N GLN A 28 -9.40 7.82 -23.64
CA GLN A 28 -10.68 8.02 -24.30
C GLN A 28 -11.38 6.66 -24.35
N GLY A 29 -12.33 6.47 -23.45
CA GLY A 29 -13.02 5.19 -23.32
C GLY A 29 -13.90 5.17 -22.09
N SER A 30 -14.55 4.03 -21.86
CA SER A 30 -15.40 3.84 -20.68
C SER A 30 -14.54 3.65 -19.42
N PRO A 31 -14.68 4.49 -18.37
CA PRO A 31 -13.96 4.30 -17.12
C PRO A 31 -14.25 2.95 -16.45
N LEU A 32 -15.47 2.42 -16.63
CA LEU A 32 -15.83 1.08 -16.15
C LEU A 32 -15.09 -0.03 -16.91
N ARG A 33 -14.81 0.14 -18.21
CA ARG A 33 -13.95 -0.79 -18.96
C ARG A 33 -12.52 -0.76 -18.43
N LEU A 34 -12.00 0.42 -18.13
CA LEU A 34 -10.67 0.57 -17.53
C LEU A 34 -10.57 -0.17 -16.19
N TYR A 35 -11.57 -0.02 -15.33
CA TYR A 35 -11.63 -0.79 -14.09
C TYR A 35 -11.71 -2.31 -14.35
N GLY A 36 -12.52 -2.73 -15.32
CA GLY A 36 -12.63 -4.13 -15.72
C GLY A 36 -11.29 -4.74 -16.16
N ALA A 37 -10.52 -4.00 -16.98
CA ALA A 37 -9.17 -4.39 -17.38
C ALA A 37 -8.23 -4.47 -16.17
N LEU A 38 -8.22 -3.44 -15.31
CA LEU A 38 -7.39 -3.40 -14.10
C LEU A 38 -7.63 -4.60 -13.18
N ARG A 39 -8.90 -5.00 -12.99
CA ARG A 39 -9.26 -6.15 -12.15
C ARG A 39 -8.82 -7.49 -12.77
N ARG A 40 -8.75 -7.59 -14.10
CA ARG A 40 -8.25 -8.79 -14.80
C ARG A 40 -6.72 -8.87 -14.78
N THR A 41 -6.04 -7.75 -15.04
CA THR A 41 -4.56 -7.73 -15.07
C THR A 41 -3.96 -7.83 -13.68
N ASN A 42 -4.59 -7.25 -12.67
CA ASN A 42 -4.05 -7.18 -11.32
C ASN A 42 -5.13 -7.46 -10.26
N PRO A 43 -5.65 -8.70 -10.12
CA PRO A 43 -6.71 -9.01 -9.15
C PRO A 43 -6.20 -8.89 -7.71
N SER A 44 -6.92 -8.13 -6.88
CA SER A 44 -6.59 -7.89 -5.47
C SER A 44 -7.83 -7.97 -4.56
N PRO A 45 -7.68 -8.20 -3.24
CA PRO A 45 -8.80 -8.31 -2.31
C PRO A 45 -9.61 -7.01 -2.14
N PHE A 46 -8.99 -5.84 -2.27
CA PHE A 46 -9.63 -4.54 -2.00
C PHE A 46 -9.87 -3.72 -3.28
N CYS A 47 -10.36 -4.38 -4.33
CA CYS A 47 -10.78 -3.72 -5.57
C CYS A 47 -11.95 -2.78 -5.33
N SER A 48 -11.87 -1.55 -5.83
CA SER A 48 -12.94 -0.55 -5.68
C SER A 48 -13.03 0.39 -6.87
N VAL A 49 -14.26 0.88 -7.09
CA VAL A 49 -14.54 1.99 -8.01
C VAL A 49 -15.24 3.08 -7.24
N LEU A 50 -14.80 4.31 -7.42
CA LEU A 50 -15.48 5.48 -6.89
C LEU A 50 -15.67 6.50 -8.02
N LYS A 51 -16.93 6.88 -8.28
CA LYS A 51 -17.28 7.95 -9.21
C LYS A 51 -17.81 9.13 -8.41
N MET A 52 -17.09 10.26 -8.44
CA MET A 52 -17.45 11.50 -7.75
C MET A 52 -17.44 12.64 -8.76
N GLY A 53 -18.61 13.05 -9.23
CA GLY A 53 -18.72 14.08 -10.27
C GLY A 53 -17.96 13.68 -11.54
N ASP A 54 -16.97 14.49 -11.91
CA ASP A 54 -16.10 14.29 -13.08
C ASP A 54 -14.88 13.40 -12.80
N GLN A 55 -14.66 13.04 -11.54
CA GLN A 55 -13.56 12.18 -11.11
C GLN A 55 -14.00 10.72 -11.02
N PHE A 56 -13.16 9.83 -11.54
CA PHE A 56 -13.34 8.39 -11.47
C PHE A 56 -12.07 7.73 -10.96
N ILE A 57 -12.19 6.89 -9.95
CA ILE A 57 -11.08 6.19 -9.31
C ILE A 57 -11.30 4.69 -9.53
N ALA A 58 -10.35 4.05 -10.20
CA ALA A 58 -10.30 2.60 -10.37
C ALA A 58 -9.12 2.05 -9.57
N SER A 59 -9.40 1.33 -8.49
CA SER A 59 -8.39 0.81 -7.58
C SER A 59 -8.40 -0.71 -7.56
N SER A 60 -7.22 -1.32 -7.58
CA SER A 60 -7.03 -2.74 -7.28
C SER A 60 -5.99 -2.91 -6.17
N SER A 61 -6.35 -2.45 -4.97
CA SER A 61 -5.43 -2.43 -3.84
C SER A 61 -5.26 -3.82 -3.21
N PRO A 62 -4.02 -4.24 -2.93
CA PRO A 62 -3.74 -5.48 -2.21
C PRO A 62 -3.79 -5.33 -0.68
N GLU A 63 -3.78 -4.10 -0.15
CA GLU A 63 -3.40 -3.84 1.23
C GLU A 63 -4.54 -3.23 2.06
N LEU A 64 -4.75 -3.81 3.25
CA LEU A 64 -5.71 -3.35 4.25
C LEU A 64 -5.03 -2.33 5.15
N LEU A 65 -5.58 -1.11 5.23
CA LEU A 65 -5.14 -0.13 6.23
C LEU A 65 -5.64 -0.53 7.61
N VAL A 66 -6.96 -0.75 7.74
CA VAL A 66 -7.58 -1.20 8.98
C VAL A 66 -9.01 -1.69 8.75
N ALA A 67 -9.41 -2.71 9.49
CA ALA A 67 -10.80 -3.13 9.65
C ALA A 67 -11.20 -3.11 11.13
N LYS A 68 -12.42 -2.66 11.41
CA LYS A 68 -13.07 -2.73 12.73
C LYS A 68 -14.35 -3.54 12.60
N LYS A 69 -14.48 -4.58 13.42
CA LYS A 69 -15.72 -5.35 13.61
C LYS A 69 -16.11 -5.41 15.07
N GLY A 70 -17.19 -4.74 15.46
CA GLY A 70 -17.50 -4.44 16.86
C GLY A 70 -16.32 -3.74 17.52
N ARG A 71 -15.62 -4.43 18.43
CA ARG A 71 -14.38 -3.93 19.08
C ARG A 71 -13.11 -4.57 18.53
N GLN A 72 -13.19 -5.54 17.62
CA GLN A 72 -12.02 -6.17 17.03
C GLN A 72 -11.42 -5.25 15.97
N LEU A 73 -10.14 -4.91 16.10
CA LEU A 73 -9.37 -4.19 15.10
C LEU A 73 -8.40 -5.16 14.39
N VAL A 74 -8.20 -4.97 13.10
CA VAL A 74 -7.27 -5.74 12.27
C VAL A 74 -6.56 -4.83 11.29
N THR A 75 -5.24 -4.98 11.15
CA THR A 75 -4.44 -4.41 10.06
C THR A 75 -3.52 -5.48 9.48
N ARG A 76 -3.15 -5.34 8.20
CA ARG A 76 -2.37 -6.34 7.47
C ARG A 76 -1.29 -5.67 6.61
N PRO A 77 -0.10 -5.40 7.17
CA PRO A 77 1.00 -4.86 6.40
C PRO A 77 1.47 -5.89 5.39
N ILE A 78 1.90 -5.39 4.23
CA ILE A 78 2.48 -6.19 3.16
C ILE A 78 3.88 -5.64 2.85
N ALA A 79 4.86 -6.53 2.77
CA ALA A 79 6.19 -6.19 2.28
C ALA A 79 6.80 -7.35 1.50
N GLY A 80 7.81 -7.04 0.69
CA GLY A 80 8.49 -7.98 -0.17
C GLY A 80 7.59 -8.59 -1.25
N THR A 81 8.02 -8.46 -2.51
CA THR A 81 7.27 -8.99 -3.64
C THR A 81 8.13 -9.95 -4.43
N ARG A 82 7.60 -11.12 -4.74
CA ARG A 82 8.17 -12.00 -5.77
C ARG A 82 7.08 -12.39 -6.77
N PRO A 83 7.43 -12.63 -8.04
CA PRO A 83 6.48 -13.20 -8.98
C PRO A 83 6.07 -14.61 -8.53
N SER A 84 4.86 -15.01 -8.92
CA SER A 84 4.48 -16.41 -8.94
C SER A 84 5.25 -17.10 -10.08
N GLY A 85 5.88 -18.23 -9.79
CA GLY A 85 6.68 -18.96 -10.78
C GLY A 85 5.79 -19.59 -11.86
N ARG A 86 6.35 -19.86 -13.04
CA ARG A 86 5.67 -20.56 -14.14
C ARG A 86 5.31 -22.00 -13.78
N THR A 87 6.02 -22.57 -12.81
CA THR A 87 5.79 -23.92 -12.28
C THR A 87 5.67 -23.92 -10.76
N GLY A 88 5.06 -24.97 -10.20
CA GLY A 88 4.98 -25.13 -8.75
C GLY A 88 6.35 -25.26 -8.06
N SER A 89 7.35 -25.83 -8.74
CA SER A 89 8.73 -25.94 -8.22
C SER A 89 9.42 -24.58 -8.19
N GLU A 90 9.30 -23.80 -9.27
CA GLU A 90 9.82 -22.44 -9.34
C GLU A 90 9.15 -21.53 -8.31
N THR A 91 7.83 -21.61 -8.18
CA THR A 91 7.08 -20.85 -7.16
C THR A 91 7.61 -21.15 -5.76
N ARG A 92 7.80 -22.44 -5.40
CA ARG A 92 8.39 -22.84 -4.11
C ARG A 92 9.81 -22.32 -3.91
N ARG A 93 10.62 -22.24 -4.98
CA ARG A 93 11.96 -21.64 -4.91
C ARG A 93 11.88 -20.15 -4.57
N LEU A 94 11.07 -19.39 -5.32
CA LEU A 94 10.87 -17.96 -5.10
C LEU A 94 10.26 -17.66 -3.71
N THR A 95 9.33 -18.50 -3.24
CA THR A 95 8.80 -18.42 -1.86
C THR A 95 9.91 -18.54 -0.83
N ARG A 96 10.81 -19.54 -0.98
CA ARG A 96 11.92 -19.76 -0.04
C ARG A 96 12.94 -18.63 -0.09
N GLU A 97 13.18 -18.07 -1.27
CA GLU A 97 14.05 -16.90 -1.44
C GLU A 97 13.48 -15.68 -0.70
N LEU A 98 12.19 -15.38 -0.89
CA LEU A 98 11.51 -14.29 -0.19
C LEU A 98 11.59 -14.45 1.33
N LEU A 99 11.31 -15.66 1.83
CA LEU A 99 11.37 -15.97 3.28
C LEU A 99 12.78 -15.90 3.88
N ARG A 100 13.83 -15.99 3.06
CA ARG A 100 15.23 -15.95 3.49
C ARG A 100 15.91 -14.61 3.20
N ASN A 101 15.25 -13.71 2.48
CA ASN A 101 15.81 -12.41 2.17
C ASN A 101 15.82 -11.53 3.44
N GLU A 102 17.00 -11.28 3.97
CA GLU A 102 17.17 -10.53 5.22
C GLU A 102 16.68 -9.09 5.12
N LYS A 103 16.86 -8.44 3.95
CA LYS A 103 16.36 -7.08 3.70
C LYS A 103 14.84 -7.02 3.79
N GLU A 104 14.16 -7.88 3.04
CA GLU A 104 12.68 -7.93 2.98
C GLU A 104 12.07 -8.25 4.35
N ARG A 105 12.72 -9.14 5.12
CA ARG A 105 12.30 -9.47 6.50
C ARG A 105 12.50 -8.30 7.45
N ALA A 106 13.63 -7.59 7.35
CA ALA A 106 13.90 -6.44 8.20
C ALA A 106 12.89 -5.31 7.94
N GLU A 107 12.62 -5.02 6.66
CA GLU A 107 11.59 -4.06 6.26
C GLU A 107 10.20 -4.47 6.77
N HIS A 108 9.81 -5.74 6.55
CA HIS A 108 8.52 -6.24 7.03
C HIS A 108 8.38 -6.17 8.55
N LEU A 109 9.43 -6.50 9.31
CA LEU A 109 9.43 -6.39 10.77
C LEU A 109 9.22 -4.95 11.24
N MET A 110 9.92 -4.00 10.63
CA MET A 110 9.75 -2.57 10.94
C MET A 110 8.31 -2.12 10.71
N LEU A 111 7.68 -2.56 9.62
CA LEU A 111 6.28 -2.26 9.31
C LEU A 111 5.32 -2.88 10.33
N VAL A 112 5.57 -4.12 10.74
CA VAL A 112 4.80 -4.78 11.81
C VAL A 112 4.90 -3.98 13.11
N ASP A 113 6.08 -3.53 13.50
CA ASP A 113 6.26 -2.76 14.73
C ASP A 113 5.62 -1.36 14.66
N LEU A 114 5.68 -0.70 13.51
CA LEU A 114 5.01 0.57 13.29
C LEU A 114 3.49 0.41 13.41
N GLU A 115 2.91 -0.60 12.77
CA GLU A 115 1.46 -0.83 12.83
C GLU A 115 0.99 -1.32 14.20
N ARG A 116 1.81 -2.08 14.93
CA ARG A 116 1.54 -2.40 16.34
C ARG A 116 1.48 -1.13 17.20
N ASN A 117 2.38 -0.17 16.96
CA ASN A 117 2.39 1.11 17.66
C ASN A 117 1.14 1.92 17.32
N ASP A 118 0.77 2.01 16.06
CA ASP A 118 -0.41 2.77 15.61
C ASP A 118 -1.71 2.17 16.16
N LEU A 119 -1.89 0.85 16.01
CA LEU A 119 -3.05 0.13 16.55
C LEU A 119 -3.11 0.24 18.08
N GLY A 120 -1.95 0.25 18.74
CA GLY A 120 -1.80 0.41 20.19
C GLY A 120 -2.32 1.73 20.75
N ARG A 121 -2.34 2.81 19.95
CA ARG A 121 -2.85 4.13 20.39
C ARG A 121 -4.33 4.11 20.73
N VAL A 122 -5.10 3.22 20.10
CA VAL A 122 -6.57 3.11 20.24
C VAL A 122 -7.02 1.79 20.83
N SER A 123 -6.10 0.83 20.99
CA SER A 123 -6.40 -0.48 21.54
C SER A 123 -6.28 -0.52 23.07
N GLU A 124 -7.01 -1.45 23.70
CA GLU A 124 -6.86 -1.76 25.11
C GLU A 124 -5.45 -2.23 25.42
N TRP A 125 -4.99 -1.92 26.62
CA TRP A 125 -3.68 -2.36 27.10
C TRP A 125 -3.50 -3.87 26.93
N ARG A 126 -2.35 -4.29 26.37
CA ARG A 126 -1.99 -5.70 26.11
C ARG A 126 -2.92 -6.48 25.17
N SER A 127 -3.85 -5.80 24.48
CA SER A 127 -4.72 -6.46 23.50
C SER A 127 -4.09 -6.60 22.12
N VAL A 128 -3.10 -5.75 21.77
CA VAL A 128 -2.43 -5.80 20.47
C VAL A 128 -1.58 -7.06 20.34
N ARG A 129 -1.86 -7.91 19.35
CA ARG A 129 -1.12 -9.14 19.06
C ARG A 129 -0.85 -9.29 17.57
N VAL A 130 0.31 -9.83 17.24
CA VAL A 130 0.62 -10.35 15.90
C VAL A 130 0.16 -11.80 15.86
N LYS A 131 -0.92 -12.07 15.12
CA LYS A 131 -1.53 -13.40 15.04
C LYS A 131 -0.84 -14.28 14.01
N ASP A 132 -0.55 -13.71 12.84
CA ASP A 132 0.26 -14.32 11.78
C ASP A 132 1.48 -13.43 11.54
N PHE A 133 2.68 -14.00 11.62
CA PHE A 133 3.93 -13.26 11.42
C PHE A 133 4.69 -13.77 10.19
N MET A 134 5.02 -12.85 9.27
CA MET A 134 5.79 -13.10 8.04
C MET A 134 5.34 -14.35 7.25
N ARG A 135 4.03 -14.53 7.10
CA ARG A 135 3.50 -15.60 6.25
C ARG A 135 3.57 -15.17 4.79
N VAL A 136 3.79 -16.13 3.89
CA VAL A 136 3.71 -15.84 2.45
C VAL A 136 2.28 -16.00 1.97
N GLU A 137 1.71 -14.91 1.46
CA GLU A 137 0.40 -14.91 0.81
C GLU A 137 0.59 -14.92 -0.70
N LYS A 138 -0.12 -15.82 -1.38
CA LYS A 138 0.02 -16.04 -2.83
C LYS A 138 -1.21 -15.50 -3.55
N TYR A 139 -0.96 -14.60 -4.48
CA TYR A 139 -1.92 -14.08 -5.44
C TYR A 139 -1.63 -14.65 -6.83
N ALA A 140 -2.50 -14.34 -7.80
CA ALA A 140 -2.44 -14.92 -9.14
C ALA A 140 -1.06 -14.70 -9.83
N ARG A 141 -0.49 -13.49 -9.71
CA ARG A 141 0.78 -13.11 -10.37
C ARG A 141 1.95 -12.93 -9.41
N VAL A 142 1.70 -12.72 -8.13
CA VAL A 142 2.72 -12.33 -7.13
C VAL A 142 2.48 -13.01 -5.79
N GLN A 143 3.51 -13.02 -4.96
CA GLN A 143 3.46 -13.45 -3.57
C GLN A 143 4.15 -12.42 -2.68
N HIS A 144 3.63 -12.25 -1.47
CA HIS A 144 4.12 -11.24 -0.52
C HIS A 144 4.32 -11.79 0.89
N LEU A 145 5.18 -11.15 1.69
CA LEU A 145 5.16 -11.31 3.14
C LEU A 145 3.99 -10.52 3.70
N VAL A 146 3.19 -11.17 4.52
CA VAL A 146 2.02 -10.58 5.17
C VAL A 146 2.08 -10.90 6.66
N SER A 147 1.62 -9.97 7.48
CA SER A 147 1.32 -10.24 8.88
C SER A 147 -0.08 -9.79 9.22
N GLU A 148 -0.69 -10.40 10.23
CA GLU A 148 -2.00 -9.98 10.73
C GLU A 148 -1.81 -9.46 12.16
N ILE A 149 -2.08 -8.17 12.34
CA ILE A 149 -2.00 -7.50 13.63
C ILE A 149 -3.42 -7.21 14.07
N THR A 150 -3.73 -7.62 15.29
CA THR A 150 -5.06 -7.56 15.87
C THR A 150 -5.02 -6.77 17.17
N GLY A 151 -6.12 -6.11 17.52
CA GLY A 151 -6.27 -5.38 18.79
C GLY A 151 -7.73 -5.31 19.21
N CYS A 152 -7.98 -4.97 20.48
CA CYS A 152 -9.33 -4.70 21.00
C CYS A 152 -9.49 -3.19 21.17
N LEU A 153 -10.43 -2.55 20.49
CA LEU A 153 -10.73 -1.13 20.61
C LEU A 153 -11.09 -0.78 22.06
N ARG A 154 -10.49 0.28 22.59
CA ARG A 154 -10.84 0.81 23.91
C ARG A 154 -12.32 1.22 23.97
N PRO A 155 -12.98 1.10 25.13
CA PRO A 155 -14.41 1.44 25.25
C PRO A 155 -14.70 2.94 25.08
N ASP A 156 -13.70 3.81 25.23
CA ASP A 156 -13.80 5.26 25.07
C ASP A 156 -13.37 5.76 23.68
N ARG A 157 -13.27 4.85 22.70
CA ARG A 157 -12.82 5.16 21.33
C ARG A 157 -13.82 4.68 20.31
N ASP A 158 -13.84 5.36 19.16
CA ASP A 158 -14.74 5.05 18.06
C ASP A 158 -14.01 4.76 16.73
N ALA A 159 -14.78 4.63 15.65
CA ALA A 159 -14.28 4.42 14.29
C ALA A 159 -13.36 5.55 13.82
N PHE A 160 -13.63 6.81 14.17
CA PHE A 160 -12.87 7.96 13.71
C PHE A 160 -11.53 8.06 14.44
N ASP A 161 -11.48 7.68 15.73
CA ASP A 161 -10.23 7.50 16.47
C ASP A 161 -9.32 6.46 15.78
N VAL A 162 -9.91 5.33 15.36
CA VAL A 162 -9.18 4.27 14.64
C VAL A 162 -8.59 4.81 13.35
N ILE A 163 -9.38 5.54 12.55
CA ILE A 163 -8.90 6.15 11.30
C ILE A 163 -7.75 7.12 11.59
N ARG A 164 -7.90 8.01 12.57
CA ARG A 164 -6.88 9.00 12.94
C ARG A 164 -5.58 8.35 13.42
N ALA A 165 -5.65 7.20 14.08
CA ALA A 165 -4.46 6.49 14.56
C ALA A 165 -3.72 5.75 13.44
N MET A 166 -4.49 5.11 12.54
CA MET A 166 -3.92 4.25 11.50
C MET A 166 -3.49 5.05 10.25
N PHE A 167 -4.22 6.12 9.92
CA PHE A 167 -4.01 6.87 8.69
C PHE A 167 -2.92 7.96 8.83
N PRO A 168 -2.06 8.14 7.82
CA PRO A 168 -1.86 7.28 6.64
C PRO A 168 -1.06 6.02 6.99
N GLY A 169 -1.14 4.99 6.15
CA GLY A 169 -0.49 3.70 6.38
C GLY A 169 1.04 3.79 6.49
N GLY A 170 1.64 2.93 7.32
CA GLY A 170 3.09 2.91 7.52
C GLY A 170 3.89 2.56 6.27
N THR A 171 3.39 1.57 5.54
CA THR A 171 3.99 1.02 4.31
C THR A 171 4.14 2.05 3.20
N ILE A 172 3.27 3.07 3.19
CA ILE A 172 3.24 4.11 2.16
C ILE A 172 3.79 5.47 2.60
N THR A 173 4.24 5.59 3.84
CA THR A 173 4.88 6.80 4.37
C THR A 173 6.33 6.53 4.72
N GLY A 174 6.58 5.78 5.80
CA GLY A 174 7.92 5.52 6.32
C GLY A 174 7.93 5.51 7.84
N CYS A 175 9.15 5.45 8.40
CA CYS A 175 9.37 5.36 9.84
C CYS A 175 10.52 6.30 10.25
N PRO A 176 10.36 7.17 11.27
CA PRO A 176 9.12 7.51 11.97
C PRO A 176 8.10 8.25 11.08
N LYS A 177 6.82 7.86 11.16
CA LYS A 177 5.74 8.28 10.24
C LYS A 177 5.67 9.79 10.00
N LEU A 178 5.63 10.60 11.06
CA LEU A 178 5.49 12.06 10.95
C LEU A 178 6.66 12.68 10.18
N ARG A 179 7.89 12.34 10.56
CA ARG A 179 9.09 12.86 9.93
C ARG A 179 9.21 12.40 8.47
N SER A 180 8.86 11.15 8.18
CA SER A 180 8.81 10.64 6.81
C SER A 180 7.81 11.42 5.95
N MET A 181 6.65 11.83 6.49
CA MET A 181 5.68 12.64 5.75
C MET A 181 6.17 14.07 5.45
N GLU A 182 6.88 14.70 6.38
CA GLU A 182 7.52 16.01 6.14
C GLU A 182 8.53 15.93 4.99
N ILE A 183 9.35 14.88 4.99
CA ILE A 183 10.34 14.63 3.94
C ILE A 183 9.64 14.32 2.60
N ILE A 184 8.54 13.57 2.61
CA ILE A 184 7.75 13.32 1.39
C ILE A 184 7.21 14.63 0.81
N ASP A 185 6.63 15.51 1.64
CA ASP A 185 6.10 16.82 1.19
C ASP A 185 7.20 17.73 0.64
N GLU A 186 8.41 17.65 1.21
CA GLU A 186 9.57 18.39 0.73
C GLU A 186 10.15 17.84 -0.59
N LEU A 187 10.19 16.51 -0.75
CA LEU A 187 10.88 15.86 -1.86
C LEU A 187 10.00 15.61 -3.08
N GLU A 188 8.70 15.36 -2.90
CA GLU A 188 7.78 15.11 -4.00
C GLU A 188 7.29 16.42 -4.64
N PRO A 189 7.28 16.53 -5.98
CA PRO A 189 6.94 17.79 -6.65
C PRO A 189 5.44 18.13 -6.61
N VAL A 190 4.60 17.19 -6.19
CA VAL A 190 3.14 17.32 -6.20
C VAL A 190 2.51 16.62 -5.00
N ARG A 191 1.39 17.15 -4.51
CA ARG A 191 0.58 16.46 -3.50
C ARG A 191 0.02 15.16 -4.04
N ARG A 192 0.03 14.10 -3.23
CA ARG A 192 -0.42 12.74 -3.61
C ARG A 192 -1.91 12.62 -3.93
N GLY A 193 -2.75 13.51 -3.39
CA GLY A 193 -4.20 13.45 -3.62
C GLY A 193 -4.78 12.14 -3.10
N VAL A 194 -5.46 11.38 -3.97
CA VAL A 194 -6.04 10.08 -3.62
C VAL A 194 -4.95 9.02 -3.39
N TYR A 195 -3.80 9.12 -4.07
CA TYR A 195 -2.74 8.12 -3.95
C TYR A 195 -2.22 8.03 -2.51
N THR A 196 -2.09 6.80 -2.00
CA THR A 196 -1.76 6.49 -0.59
C THR A 196 -2.76 7.00 0.45
N GLY A 197 -3.93 7.46 -0.02
CA GLY A 197 -5.12 7.66 0.79
C GLY A 197 -5.79 6.33 1.16
N SER A 198 -7.09 6.37 1.41
CA SER A 198 -7.87 5.18 1.76
C SER A 198 -9.24 5.18 1.09
N LEU A 199 -9.71 4.01 0.68
CA LEU A 199 -11.08 3.76 0.20
C LEU A 199 -11.69 2.62 0.99
N GLY A 200 -13.00 2.72 1.24
CA GLY A 200 -13.75 1.73 1.98
C GLY A 200 -15.06 2.29 2.52
N TYR A 201 -15.50 1.82 3.68
CA TYR A 201 -16.78 2.23 4.28
C TYR A 201 -16.70 2.42 5.78
N ILE A 202 -17.67 3.17 6.30
CA ILE A 202 -18.02 3.25 7.73
C ILE A 202 -19.51 2.95 7.81
N GLY A 203 -19.87 1.88 8.52
CA GLY A 203 -21.24 1.43 8.74
C GLY A 203 -21.94 2.24 9.82
N PHE A 204 -23.27 2.19 9.83
CA PHE A 204 -24.08 2.84 10.88
C PHE A 204 -23.91 2.18 12.26
N ASP A 205 -23.44 0.93 12.30
CA ASP A 205 -23.01 0.22 13.50
C ASP A 205 -21.59 0.61 13.96
N GLY A 206 -20.95 1.53 13.24
CA GLY A 206 -19.59 2.00 13.48
C GLY A 206 -18.51 1.02 13.03
N ASP A 207 -18.84 -0.09 12.38
CA ASP A 207 -17.84 -0.97 11.77
C ASP A 207 -17.26 -0.30 10.52
N LEU A 208 -16.00 -0.59 10.22
CA LEU A 208 -15.31 0.03 9.08
C LEU A 208 -14.33 -0.94 8.45
N GLU A 209 -14.11 -0.78 7.17
CA GLU A 209 -13.00 -1.41 6.46
C GLU A 209 -12.43 -0.41 5.49
N LEU A 210 -11.12 -0.20 5.59
CA LEU A 210 -10.37 0.81 4.85
C LEU A 210 -9.12 0.17 4.26
N ASN A 211 -8.93 0.34 2.95
CA ASN A 211 -7.72 -0.11 2.25
C ASN A 211 -6.66 0.99 2.19
N ILE A 212 -5.51 0.70 1.59
CA ILE A 212 -4.55 1.72 1.15
C ILE A 212 -4.71 1.95 -0.35
N VAL A 213 -4.85 3.20 -0.80
CA VAL A 213 -5.05 3.50 -2.23
C VAL A 213 -3.72 3.46 -2.99
N ILE A 214 -3.35 2.25 -3.40
CA ILE A 214 -2.24 1.95 -4.31
C ILE A 214 -2.77 1.13 -5.49
N ARG A 215 -1.95 0.92 -6.53
CA ARG A 215 -2.37 0.21 -7.76
C ARG A 215 -3.69 0.77 -8.32
N THR A 216 -3.74 2.09 -8.43
CA THR A 216 -4.96 2.86 -8.70
C THR A 216 -4.76 3.80 -9.87
N LEU A 217 -5.77 3.88 -10.72
CA LEU A 217 -5.88 4.84 -11.82
C LEU A 217 -6.93 5.89 -11.44
N VAL A 218 -6.55 7.16 -11.49
CA VAL A 218 -7.45 8.28 -11.26
C VAL A 218 -7.69 8.98 -12.58
N LEU A 219 -8.95 9.13 -12.98
CA LEU A 219 -9.40 9.79 -14.19
C LEU A 219 -10.21 11.04 -13.84
N LYS A 220 -10.05 12.10 -14.62
CA LYS A 220 -10.89 13.29 -14.61
C LYS A 220 -11.16 13.70 -16.07
N GLY A 221 -12.36 13.43 -16.55
CA GLY A 221 -12.66 13.52 -17.99
C GLY A 221 -11.79 12.54 -18.79
N THR A 222 -11.01 13.05 -19.75
CA THR A 222 -10.09 12.26 -20.60
C THR A 222 -8.64 12.25 -20.08
N GLN A 223 -8.35 12.97 -19.02
CA GLN A 223 -7.02 13.00 -18.40
C GLN A 223 -6.99 12.08 -17.19
N GLY A 224 -5.86 11.42 -16.99
CA GLY A 224 -5.67 10.51 -15.87
C GLY A 224 -4.28 10.57 -15.30
N THR A 225 -4.13 9.98 -14.12
CA THR A 225 -2.86 9.85 -13.43
C THR A 225 -2.74 8.46 -12.84
N LEU A 226 -1.57 7.86 -13.01
CA LEU A 226 -1.14 6.68 -12.28
C LEU A 226 0.08 7.07 -11.42
N GLN A 227 0.14 6.58 -10.19
CA GLN A 227 1.21 6.94 -9.27
C GLN A 227 1.74 5.68 -8.58
N VAL A 228 3.06 5.59 -8.47
CA VAL A 228 3.80 4.43 -8.00
C VAL A 228 4.98 4.88 -7.15
N GLY A 229 5.38 4.06 -6.19
CA GLY A 229 6.40 4.40 -5.22
C GLY A 229 7.17 3.20 -4.69
N ALA A 230 8.27 3.49 -4.01
CA ALA A 230 9.21 2.53 -3.45
C ALA A 230 9.70 3.00 -2.07
N GLY A 231 9.95 2.03 -1.19
CA GLY A 231 10.49 2.27 0.14
C GLY A 231 11.99 2.50 0.06
N ILE A 232 12.45 3.69 0.46
CA ILE A 232 13.86 4.04 0.46
C ILE A 232 14.44 3.77 1.83
N VAL A 233 15.47 2.91 1.86
CA VAL A 233 16.25 2.53 3.05
C VAL A 233 17.73 2.88 2.85
N ALA A 234 18.55 2.70 3.89
CA ALA A 234 19.95 3.12 3.88
C ALA A 234 20.78 2.49 2.74
N ASP A 235 20.48 1.25 2.37
CA ASP A 235 21.15 0.46 1.33
C ASP A 235 20.48 0.57 -0.05
N SER A 236 19.39 1.34 -0.19
CA SER A 236 18.68 1.52 -1.47
C SER A 236 19.60 2.06 -2.56
N ASP A 237 19.50 1.47 -3.76
CA ASP A 237 20.17 1.94 -4.98
C ASP A 237 19.19 2.77 -5.83
N PRO A 238 19.47 4.05 -6.13
CA PRO A 238 18.55 4.91 -6.86
C PRO A 238 18.04 4.36 -8.19
N GLY A 239 18.90 3.66 -8.95
CA GLY A 239 18.51 3.05 -10.22
C GLY A 239 17.51 1.91 -10.02
N ARG A 240 17.81 1.01 -9.08
CA ARG A 240 16.92 -0.11 -8.74
C ARG A 240 15.57 0.34 -8.18
N GLU A 241 15.57 1.35 -7.31
CA GLU A 241 14.31 1.88 -6.75
C GLU A 241 13.43 2.51 -7.84
N TYR A 242 14.06 3.21 -8.80
CA TYR A 242 13.34 3.73 -9.97
C TYR A 242 12.74 2.59 -10.81
N GLU A 243 13.53 1.57 -11.15
CA GLU A 243 13.06 0.39 -11.89
C GLU A 243 11.92 -0.34 -11.16
N GLU A 244 12.00 -0.46 -9.83
CA GLU A 244 10.94 -1.06 -9.02
C GLU A 244 9.63 -0.28 -9.15
N THR A 245 9.67 1.05 -9.11
CA THR A 245 8.45 1.85 -9.32
C THR A 245 7.85 1.63 -10.70
N LEU A 246 8.67 1.48 -11.76
CA LEU A 246 8.19 1.19 -13.11
C LEU A 246 7.55 -0.21 -13.19
N ALA A 247 8.17 -1.22 -12.59
CA ALA A 247 7.60 -2.56 -12.50
C ALA A 247 6.25 -2.56 -11.73
N LYS A 248 6.10 -1.70 -10.72
CA LYS A 248 4.81 -1.48 -10.04
C LYS A 248 3.78 -0.78 -10.96
N GLY A 249 4.23 0.00 -11.93
CA GLY A 249 3.37 0.68 -12.91
C GLY A 249 2.95 -0.20 -14.07
N GLU A 250 3.74 -1.21 -14.43
CA GLU A 250 3.54 -2.05 -15.63
C GLU A 250 2.13 -2.65 -15.71
N ALA A 251 1.64 -3.27 -14.64
CA ALA A 251 0.29 -3.84 -14.62
C ALA A 251 -0.84 -2.81 -14.78
N LEU A 252 -0.59 -1.55 -14.40
CA LEU A 252 -1.53 -0.43 -14.61
C LEU A 252 -1.50 0.03 -16.07
N CYS A 253 -0.31 0.06 -16.68
CA CYS A 253 -0.13 0.35 -18.10
C CYS A 253 -0.76 -0.75 -18.98
N GLU A 254 -0.61 -2.03 -18.64
CA GLU A 254 -1.29 -3.13 -19.32
C GLU A 254 -2.81 -2.94 -19.31
N ALA A 255 -3.38 -2.58 -18.15
CA ALA A 255 -4.81 -2.32 -18.03
C ALA A 255 -5.27 -1.14 -18.91
N LEU A 256 -4.46 -0.08 -19.00
CA LEU A 256 -4.72 1.07 -19.87
C LEU A 256 -4.70 0.68 -21.36
N ILE A 257 -3.72 -0.13 -21.78
CA ILE A 257 -3.59 -0.61 -23.16
C ILE A 257 -4.79 -1.51 -23.51
N GLU A 258 -5.11 -2.49 -22.66
CA GLU A 258 -6.24 -3.39 -22.86
C GLU A 258 -7.57 -2.62 -22.95
N ALA A 259 -7.78 -1.64 -22.07
CA ALA A 259 -8.99 -0.83 -22.06
C ALA A 259 -9.11 0.14 -23.24
N SER A 260 -7.99 0.46 -23.91
CA SER A 260 -7.95 1.36 -25.07
C SER A 260 -8.05 0.61 -26.40
N ALA A 261 -7.79 -0.70 -26.42
CA ALA A 261 -7.82 -1.52 -27.63
C ALA A 261 -9.23 -2.01 -28.04
N LEU A 262 -10.27 -1.71 -27.24
CA LEU A 262 -11.66 -2.22 -27.36
C LEU A 262 -12.69 -1.09 -27.30
#